data_AF-A0A8T4GAM8-F1
#
_entry.id   AF-A0A8T4GAM8-F1
#
_cell.length_a   1.000
_cell.length_b   1.000
_cell.length_c   1.000
_cell.angle_alpha   90.00
_cell.angle_beta   90.00
_cell.angle_gamma   90.00
#
_symmetry.space_group_name_H-M   'P 1'
#
loop_
_entity.id
_entity.type
_entity.pdbx_description
1 polymer ?
#
loop_
_entity_poly.entity_id
_entity_poly.type
_entity_poly.pdbx_seq_one_letter_code
_entity_poly.pdbx_strand_id
1 'polypeptide(L)'
;MRWEVIRAGWEAWRRYPVTAIPFILQGVSVIAASFLIFLGVVYAIIPELPEIILSGKISEKPEEAIEIFARIAENIELLSLLFILWLLLVTAINTLFKAWWIKLCNDALENVANLQLAFQHAKSRFLPLFVYELIFAIIAAVAFFPIINLAAEIFENLDTISKETEMIVYYGISFLLWTILLAILVATLSFLFTFVPYAIVIDGEKTLSGIKKGIKVLRRNIADTVIMWLLVGLAGMAGQAPVHLLKFLGFWGTIIGSTVAVIIGWVVVMPITTCWWVELYKWKSKTI
;
A
#
# COMPACT_ATOMS: atom_id res chain seq x y z
N MET A 1 -19.73 13.41 12.77
CA MET A 1 -19.70 11.97 12.42
C MET A 1 -20.60 11.20 13.39
N ARG A 2 -21.49 10.34 12.90
CA ARG A 2 -22.45 9.62 13.74
C ARG A 2 -21.87 8.28 14.21
N TRP A 3 -22.12 7.92 15.47
CA TRP A 3 -21.79 6.61 16.05
C TRP A 3 -22.31 5.43 15.23
N GLU A 4 -23.42 5.65 14.50
CA GLU A 4 -24.04 4.69 13.58
C GLU A 4 -23.06 4.14 12.52
N VAL A 5 -22.16 4.97 11.98
CA VAL A 5 -21.18 4.54 10.96
C VAL A 5 -20.19 3.54 11.54
N ILE A 6 -19.67 3.83 12.73
CA ILE A 6 -18.71 2.95 13.42
C ILE A 6 -19.37 1.63 13.77
N ARG A 7 -20.58 1.70 14.35
CA ARG A 7 -21.35 0.54 14.76
C ARG A 7 -21.69 -0.35 13.56
N ALA A 8 -22.09 0.24 12.44
CA ALA A 8 -22.43 -0.48 11.22
C ALA A 8 -21.25 -1.30 10.69
N GLY A 9 -20.03 -0.73 10.65
CA GLY A 9 -18.87 -1.48 10.16
C GLY A 9 -18.46 -2.64 11.08
N TRP A 10 -18.55 -2.46 12.40
CA TRP A 10 -18.34 -3.56 13.34
C TRP A 10 -19.40 -4.66 13.20
N GLU A 11 -20.67 -4.27 13.11
CA GLU A 11 -21.79 -5.21 12.95
C GLU A 11 -21.71 -5.98 11.63
N ALA A 12 -21.37 -5.31 10.53
CA ALA A 12 -21.20 -5.93 9.22
C ALA A 12 -20.08 -6.97 9.23
N TRP A 13 -18.89 -6.62 9.78
CA TRP A 13 -17.78 -7.56 9.92
C TRP A 13 -18.14 -8.75 10.82
N ARG A 14 -18.75 -8.48 11.98
CA ARG A 14 -19.15 -9.53 12.95
C ARG A 14 -20.16 -10.50 12.35
N ARG A 15 -21.13 -10.01 11.57
CA ARG A 15 -22.15 -10.84 10.91
C ARG A 15 -21.60 -11.55 9.68
N TYR A 16 -20.68 -10.92 8.96
CA TYR A 16 -20.10 -11.41 7.71
C TYR A 16 -18.57 -11.35 7.75
N PRO A 17 -17.89 -12.25 8.49
CA PRO A 17 -16.42 -12.30 8.57
C PRO A 17 -15.79 -12.62 7.20
N VAL A 18 -16.59 -13.13 6.27
CA VAL A 18 -16.26 -13.33 4.85
C VAL A 18 -15.73 -12.06 4.16
N THR A 19 -16.04 -10.87 4.70
CA THR A 19 -15.48 -9.57 4.28
C THR A 19 -13.95 -9.49 4.37
N ALA A 20 -13.33 -10.34 5.19
CA ALA A 20 -11.87 -10.44 5.32
C ALA A 20 -11.18 -11.15 4.16
N ILE A 21 -11.87 -12.05 3.45
CA ILE A 21 -11.27 -12.93 2.44
C ILE A 21 -10.53 -12.16 1.34
N PRO A 22 -11.10 -11.09 0.73
CA PRO A 22 -10.38 -10.34 -0.29
C PRO A 22 -9.08 -9.71 0.21
N PHE A 23 -9.00 -9.28 1.48
CA PHE A 23 -7.79 -8.67 2.05
C PHE A 23 -6.69 -9.71 2.26
N ILE A 24 -7.04 -10.89 2.77
CA ILE A 24 -6.10 -12.01 2.91
C ILE A 24 -5.55 -12.41 1.54
N LEU A 25 -6.45 -12.60 0.57
CA LEU A 25 -6.06 -13.00 -0.78
C LEU A 25 -5.23 -11.91 -1.48
N GLN A 26 -5.55 -10.62 -1.29
CA GLN A 26 -4.72 -9.52 -1.78
C GLN A 26 -3.31 -9.61 -1.20
N GLY A 27 -3.19 -9.69 0.14
CA GLY A 27 -1.90 -9.75 0.83
C GLY A 27 -1.04 -10.90 0.33
N VAL A 28 -1.61 -12.12 0.29
CA VAL A 28 -0.93 -13.31 -0.22
C VAL A 28 -0.56 -13.16 -1.71
N SER A 29 -1.44 -12.59 -2.53
CA SER A 29 -1.17 -12.39 -3.97
C SER A 29 -0.03 -11.40 -4.21
N VAL A 30 0.01 -10.30 -3.46
CA VAL A 30 1.09 -9.30 -3.56
C VAL A 30 2.42 -9.89 -3.09
N ILE A 31 2.42 -10.64 -1.98
CA ILE A 31 3.63 -11.33 -1.47
C ILE A 31 4.12 -12.34 -2.51
N ALA A 32 3.24 -13.20 -3.03
CA ALA A 32 3.59 -14.20 -4.03
C ALA A 32 4.15 -13.55 -5.32
N ALA A 33 3.48 -12.52 -5.84
CA ALA A 33 3.94 -11.81 -7.04
C ALA A 33 5.31 -11.14 -6.83
N SER A 34 5.51 -10.49 -5.68
CA SER A 34 6.77 -9.83 -5.36
C SER A 34 7.90 -10.84 -5.18
N PHE A 35 7.62 -11.97 -4.52
CA PHE A 35 8.59 -13.04 -4.33
C PHE A 35 9.00 -13.69 -5.66
N LEU A 36 8.04 -13.97 -6.55
CA LEU A 36 8.32 -14.54 -7.87
C LEU A 36 9.18 -13.60 -8.73
N ILE A 37 8.89 -12.30 -8.73
CA ILE A 37 9.69 -11.32 -9.48
C ILE A 37 11.07 -11.16 -8.87
N PHE A 38 11.18 -11.09 -7.54
CA PHE A 38 12.46 -11.05 -6.85
C PHE A 38 13.33 -12.27 -7.20
N LEU A 39 12.77 -13.48 -7.13
CA LEU A 39 13.47 -14.68 -7.57
C LEU A 39 13.89 -14.61 -9.04
N GLY A 40 12.99 -14.14 -9.92
CA GLY A 40 13.31 -13.94 -11.34
C GLY A 40 14.49 -13.00 -11.56
N VAL A 41 14.54 -11.88 -10.84
CA VAL A 41 15.65 -10.92 -10.86
C VAL A 41 16.95 -11.58 -10.36
N VAL A 42 16.89 -12.25 -9.22
CA VAL A 42 18.05 -12.94 -8.64
C VAL A 42 18.61 -13.96 -9.61
N TYR A 43 17.78 -14.85 -10.17
CA TYR A 43 18.23 -15.86 -11.13
C TYR A 43 18.77 -15.25 -12.43
N ALA A 44 18.23 -14.12 -12.89
CA ALA A 44 18.68 -13.49 -14.12
C ALA A 44 20.03 -12.78 -13.99
N ILE A 45 20.33 -12.16 -12.84
CA ILE A 45 21.50 -11.29 -12.65
C ILE A 45 22.58 -11.97 -11.80
N ILE A 46 22.18 -12.78 -10.82
CA ILE A 46 23.07 -13.42 -9.85
C ILE A 46 22.62 -14.87 -9.62
N PRO A 47 22.78 -15.74 -10.63
CA PRO A 47 22.29 -17.13 -10.56
C PRO A 47 22.93 -17.95 -9.43
N GLU A 48 24.10 -17.54 -8.95
CA GLU A 48 24.86 -18.17 -7.86
C GLU A 48 24.33 -17.76 -6.46
N LEU A 49 23.55 -16.67 -6.35
CA LEU A 49 23.08 -16.15 -5.06
C LEU A 49 22.26 -17.15 -4.23
N PRO A 50 21.35 -17.98 -4.81
CA PRO A 50 20.63 -18.98 -4.05
C PRO A 50 21.57 -20.00 -3.39
N GLU A 51 22.64 -20.42 -4.08
CA GLU A 51 23.64 -21.36 -3.55
C GLU A 51 24.47 -20.72 -2.43
N ILE A 52 24.83 -19.44 -2.59
CA ILE A 52 25.52 -18.65 -1.56
C ILE A 52 24.67 -18.51 -0.29
N ILE A 53 23.37 -18.20 -0.43
CA ILE A 53 22.42 -18.08 0.69
C ILE A 53 22.23 -19.43 1.39
N LEU A 54 22.02 -20.51 0.63
CA LEU A 54 21.77 -21.85 1.16
C LEU A 54 23.00 -22.48 1.81
N SER A 55 24.20 -22.15 1.32
CA SER A 55 25.46 -22.62 1.89
C SER A 55 25.87 -21.88 3.17
N GLY A 56 25.18 -20.78 3.51
CA GLY A 56 25.49 -19.95 4.69
C GLY A 56 26.84 -19.23 4.62
N LYS A 57 27.53 -19.31 3.48
CA LYS A 57 28.79 -18.61 3.21
C LYS A 57 28.49 -17.25 2.59
N ILE A 58 27.76 -16.40 3.31
CA ILE A 58 27.73 -14.98 2.93
C ILE A 58 29.15 -14.48 3.20
N SER A 59 29.90 -14.25 2.13
CA SER A 59 31.30 -13.86 2.25
C SER A 59 31.43 -12.60 3.09
N GLU A 60 32.21 -12.68 4.16
CA GLU A 60 32.58 -11.53 4.98
C GLU A 60 33.51 -10.56 4.24
N LYS A 61 33.89 -10.86 2.98
CA LYS A 61 34.78 -10.03 2.18
C LYS A 61 33.99 -8.94 1.45
N PRO A 62 34.34 -7.65 1.65
CA PRO A 62 33.72 -6.53 0.94
C PRO A 62 33.79 -6.63 -0.59
N GLU A 63 34.80 -7.32 -1.12
CA GLU A 63 35.07 -7.48 -2.55
C GLU A 63 33.95 -8.22 -3.30
N GLU A 64 33.34 -9.24 -2.69
CA GLU A 64 32.23 -9.99 -3.30
C GLU A 64 30.92 -9.20 -3.31
N ALA A 65 30.71 -8.35 -2.29
CA ALA A 65 29.58 -7.43 -2.28
C ALA A 65 29.70 -6.39 -3.41
N ILE A 66 30.91 -5.86 -3.64
CA ILE A 66 31.20 -4.92 -4.72
C ILE A 66 30.92 -5.55 -6.09
N GLU A 67 31.29 -6.82 -6.30
CA GLU A 67 31.02 -7.52 -7.56
C GLU A 67 29.51 -7.73 -7.80
N ILE A 68 28.75 -8.07 -6.76
CA ILE A 68 27.28 -8.14 -6.83
C ILE A 68 26.68 -6.77 -7.21
N PHE A 69 27.15 -5.69 -6.59
CA PHE A 69 26.69 -4.34 -6.93
C PHE A 69 27.06 -3.94 -8.36
N ALA A 70 28.24 -4.32 -8.85
CA ALA A 70 28.64 -4.09 -10.23
C ALA A 70 27.71 -4.83 -11.20
N ARG A 71 27.39 -6.10 -10.97
CA ARG A 71 26.44 -6.86 -11.80
C ARG A 71 25.03 -6.26 -11.79
N ILE A 72 24.58 -5.73 -10.64
CA ILE A 72 23.31 -5.00 -10.53
C ILE A 72 23.36 -3.71 -11.37
N ALA A 73 24.44 -2.94 -11.28
CA ALA A 73 24.62 -1.70 -12.03
C ALA A 73 24.68 -1.94 -13.55
N GLU A 74 25.37 -3.00 -13.99
CA GLU A 74 25.44 -3.41 -15.40
C GLU A 74 24.06 -3.79 -15.96
N ASN A 75 23.16 -4.28 -15.11
CA ASN A 75 21.81 -4.71 -15.50
C ASN A 75 20.72 -3.70 -15.12
N ILE A 76 21.07 -2.42 -14.93
CA ILE A 76 20.14 -1.39 -14.47
C ILE A 76 18.94 -1.20 -15.40
N GLU A 77 19.11 -1.39 -16.72
CA GLU A 77 18.03 -1.30 -17.70
C GLU A 77 17.00 -2.42 -17.52
N LEU A 78 17.48 -3.67 -17.37
CA LEU A 78 16.62 -4.83 -17.11
C LEU A 78 15.91 -4.70 -15.76
N LEU A 79 16.63 -4.27 -14.73
CA LEU A 79 16.06 -4.01 -13.40
C LEU A 79 14.97 -2.93 -13.44
N SER A 80 15.21 -1.85 -14.17
CA SER A 80 14.24 -0.77 -14.34
C SER A 80 12.97 -1.27 -15.04
N LEU A 81 13.11 -2.07 -16.10
CA LEU A 81 11.97 -2.69 -16.79
C LEU A 81 11.19 -3.63 -15.88
N LEU A 82 11.87 -4.55 -15.17
CA LEU A 82 11.24 -5.50 -14.25
C LEU A 82 10.56 -4.79 -13.08
N PHE A 83 11.14 -3.70 -12.59
CA PHE A 83 10.54 -2.86 -11.55
C PHE A 83 9.25 -2.20 -12.04
N ILE A 84 9.21 -1.66 -13.26
CA ILE A 84 8.00 -1.10 -13.86
C ILE A 84 6.91 -2.17 -14.04
N LEU A 85 7.28 -3.36 -14.55
CA LEU A 85 6.36 -4.49 -14.70
C LEU A 85 5.81 -4.95 -13.35
N TRP A 86 6.66 -5.02 -12.32
CA TRP A 86 6.25 -5.32 -10.96
C TRP A 86 5.26 -4.29 -10.42
N LEU A 87 5.55 -2.99 -10.57
CA LEU A 87 4.65 -1.91 -10.16
C LEU A 87 3.29 -2.01 -10.83
N LEU A 88 3.25 -2.27 -12.14
CA LEU A 88 2.00 -2.45 -12.89
C LEU A 88 1.22 -3.67 -12.40
N LEU A 89 1.89 -4.79 -12.18
CA LEU A 89 1.28 -6.03 -11.69
C LEU A 89 0.70 -5.84 -10.28
N VAL A 90 1.48 -5.30 -9.34
CA VAL A 90 1.03 -5.02 -7.97
C VAL A 90 -0.13 -4.03 -7.97
N THR A 91 -0.08 -2.99 -8.81
CA THR A 91 -1.18 -2.02 -8.95
C THR A 91 -2.45 -2.70 -9.48
N ALA A 92 -2.33 -3.58 -10.46
CA ALA A 92 -3.46 -4.33 -11.01
C ALA A 92 -4.08 -5.27 -9.96
N ILE A 93 -3.26 -6.02 -9.23
CA ILE A 93 -3.72 -6.87 -8.11
C ILE A 93 -4.46 -6.01 -7.09
N ASN A 94 -3.82 -4.95 -6.60
CA ASN A 94 -4.39 -4.05 -5.59
C ASN A 94 -5.72 -3.44 -6.06
N THR A 95 -5.83 -3.04 -7.32
CA THR A 95 -7.06 -2.47 -7.87
C THR A 95 -8.19 -3.48 -7.90
N LEU A 96 -7.93 -4.70 -8.40
CA LEU A 96 -8.96 -5.73 -8.51
C LEU A 96 -9.52 -6.09 -7.13
N PHE A 97 -8.64 -6.33 -6.16
CA PHE A 97 -9.05 -6.62 -4.81
C PHE A 97 -9.71 -5.40 -4.16
N LYS A 98 -9.27 -4.16 -4.45
CA LYS A 98 -9.90 -2.93 -3.96
C LYS A 98 -11.35 -2.80 -4.38
N ALA A 99 -11.64 -3.04 -5.65
CA ALA A 99 -13.02 -3.09 -6.11
C ALA A 99 -13.81 -4.22 -5.42
N TRP A 100 -13.18 -5.36 -5.17
CA TRP A 100 -13.83 -6.52 -4.54
C TRP A 100 -14.20 -6.26 -3.08
N TRP A 101 -13.27 -5.81 -2.24
CA TRP A 101 -13.58 -5.59 -0.83
C TRP A 101 -14.54 -4.41 -0.62
N ILE A 102 -14.46 -3.34 -1.44
CA ILE A 102 -15.41 -2.22 -1.35
C ILE A 102 -16.83 -2.72 -1.61
N LYS A 103 -17.02 -3.50 -2.68
CA LYS A 103 -18.32 -4.05 -3.03
C LYS A 103 -18.81 -5.05 -1.96
N LEU A 104 -17.95 -5.95 -1.51
CA LEU A 104 -18.32 -6.94 -0.50
C LEU A 104 -18.71 -6.28 0.83
N CYS A 105 -18.02 -5.21 1.24
CA CYS A 105 -18.38 -4.43 2.42
C CYS A 105 -19.72 -3.71 2.24
N ASN A 106 -19.99 -3.15 1.06
CA ASN A 106 -21.32 -2.59 0.76
C ASN A 106 -22.43 -3.64 0.88
N ASP A 107 -22.20 -4.83 0.33
CA ASP A 107 -23.19 -5.91 0.36
C ASP A 107 -23.37 -6.46 1.79
N ALA A 108 -22.31 -6.49 2.60
CA ALA A 108 -22.39 -6.85 4.01
C ALA A 108 -23.22 -5.86 4.83
N LEU A 109 -23.06 -4.55 4.58
CA LEU A 109 -23.89 -3.51 5.20
C LEU A 109 -25.36 -3.63 4.79
N GLU A 110 -25.64 -4.20 3.62
CA GLU A 110 -26.99 -4.46 3.12
C GLU A 110 -27.53 -5.86 3.48
N ASN A 111 -26.76 -6.68 4.20
CA ASN A 111 -27.10 -8.05 4.60
C ASN A 111 -27.16 -9.08 3.46
N VAL A 112 -26.35 -8.91 2.41
CA VAL A 112 -26.34 -9.78 1.23
C VAL A 112 -24.91 -10.17 0.81
N ALA A 113 -23.99 -10.32 1.76
CA ALA A 113 -22.58 -10.56 1.48
C ALA A 113 -22.33 -11.87 0.71
N ASN A 114 -22.14 -11.78 -0.61
CA ASN A 114 -21.82 -12.90 -1.49
C ASN A 114 -20.48 -12.65 -2.19
N LEU A 115 -19.48 -13.49 -1.92
CA LEU A 115 -18.13 -13.38 -2.46
C LEU A 115 -18.09 -13.36 -3.99
N GLN A 116 -18.82 -14.28 -4.63
CA GLN A 116 -18.77 -14.50 -6.07
C GLN A 116 -19.42 -13.33 -6.82
N LEU A 117 -20.59 -12.89 -6.37
CA LEU A 117 -21.27 -11.73 -6.96
C LEU A 117 -20.45 -10.45 -6.79
N ALA A 118 -19.87 -10.25 -5.59
CA ALA A 118 -19.00 -9.11 -5.35
C ALA A 118 -17.74 -9.14 -6.23
N PHE A 119 -17.16 -10.32 -6.48
CA PHE A 119 -16.00 -10.46 -7.37
C PHE A 119 -16.34 -10.23 -8.84
N GLN A 120 -17.50 -10.71 -9.31
CA GLN A 120 -17.98 -10.43 -10.67
C GLN A 120 -18.19 -8.91 -10.88
N HIS A 121 -18.79 -8.24 -9.89
CA HIS A 121 -18.91 -6.78 -9.90
C HIS A 121 -17.54 -6.10 -9.90
N ALA A 122 -16.59 -6.56 -9.09
CA ALA A 122 -15.24 -6.03 -9.04
C ALA A 122 -14.55 -6.06 -10.41
N LYS A 123 -14.68 -7.16 -11.17
CA LYS A 123 -14.14 -7.28 -12.53
C LYS A 123 -14.72 -6.21 -13.47
N SER A 124 -16.02 -5.95 -13.40
CA SER A 124 -16.65 -4.89 -14.22
C SER A 124 -16.16 -3.49 -13.88
N ARG A 125 -15.69 -3.28 -12.65
CA ARG A 125 -15.18 -1.99 -12.14
C ARG A 125 -13.67 -1.90 -12.09
N PHE A 126 -12.98 -2.98 -12.48
CA PHE A 126 -11.52 -3.05 -12.49
C PHE A 126 -10.91 -1.95 -13.36
N LEU A 127 -11.28 -1.86 -14.64
CA LEU A 127 -10.63 -0.94 -15.57
C LEU A 127 -10.80 0.55 -15.17
N PRO A 128 -12.00 1.05 -14.83
CA PRO A 128 -12.15 2.43 -14.37
C PRO A 128 -11.33 2.74 -13.11
N LEU A 129 -11.26 1.79 -12.17
CA LEU A 129 -10.49 1.96 -10.94
C LEU A 129 -8.98 1.85 -11.22
N PHE A 130 -8.56 0.96 -12.11
CA PHE A 130 -7.15 0.78 -12.48
C PHE A 130 -6.59 2.04 -13.12
N VAL A 131 -7.32 2.65 -14.06
CA VAL A 131 -6.92 3.94 -14.65
C VAL A 131 -6.84 5.04 -13.59
N TYR A 132 -7.73 5.06 -12.59
CA TYR A 132 -7.61 5.98 -11.47
C TYR A 132 -6.33 5.74 -10.65
N GLU A 133 -6.03 4.49 -10.30
CA GLU A 133 -4.81 4.16 -9.54
C GLU A 133 -3.55 4.52 -10.34
N LEU A 134 -3.55 4.32 -11.68
CA LEU A 134 -2.45 4.75 -12.54
C LEU A 134 -2.30 6.28 -12.56
N ILE A 135 -3.39 7.04 -12.68
CA ILE A 135 -3.35 8.51 -12.61
C ILE A 135 -2.78 8.94 -11.25
N PHE A 136 -3.26 8.35 -10.16
CA PHE A 136 -2.76 8.63 -8.82
C PHE A 136 -1.26 8.32 -8.70
N ALA A 137 -0.83 7.16 -9.18
CA ALA A 137 0.56 6.72 -9.15
C ALA A 137 1.46 7.66 -9.98
N ILE A 138 1.02 8.11 -11.16
CA ILE A 138 1.77 9.06 -11.99
C ILE A 138 1.93 10.41 -11.28
N ILE A 139 0.86 10.93 -10.68
CA ILE A 139 0.92 12.19 -9.92
C ILE A 139 1.88 12.04 -8.72
N ALA A 140 1.81 10.91 -8.01
CA ALA A 140 2.73 10.62 -6.92
C ALA A 140 4.18 10.45 -7.40
N ALA A 141 4.41 9.81 -8.56
CA ALA A 141 5.73 9.54 -9.12
C ALA A 141 6.51 10.82 -9.44
N VAL A 142 5.84 11.89 -9.90
CA VAL A 142 6.49 13.19 -10.15
C VAL A 142 7.17 13.71 -8.88
N ALA A 143 6.61 13.43 -7.71
CA ALA A 143 7.18 13.86 -6.43
C ALA A 143 8.38 13.05 -5.96
N PHE A 144 8.67 11.91 -6.59
CA PHE A 144 9.89 11.14 -6.34
C PHE A 144 11.10 11.72 -7.07
N PHE A 145 10.93 12.57 -8.08
CA PHE A 145 12.02 13.11 -8.89
C PHE A 145 13.15 13.75 -8.05
N PRO A 146 12.88 14.58 -7.02
CA PRO A 146 13.93 15.14 -6.17
C PRO A 146 14.71 14.08 -5.39
N ILE A 147 14.04 13.01 -4.94
CA ILE A 147 14.69 11.91 -4.21
C ILE A 147 15.57 11.08 -5.14
N ILE A 148 15.11 10.85 -6.38
CA ILE A 148 15.89 10.14 -7.40
C ILE A 148 17.17 10.93 -7.71
N ASN A 149 17.06 12.25 -7.92
CA ASN A 149 18.22 13.09 -8.17
C ASN A 149 19.18 13.12 -6.98
N LEU A 150 18.65 13.24 -5.76
CA LEU A 150 19.45 13.18 -4.54
C LEU A 150 20.19 11.84 -4.41
N ALA A 151 19.51 10.73 -4.72
CA ALA A 151 20.14 9.40 -4.70
C ALA A 151 21.26 9.30 -5.75
N ALA A 152 21.02 9.77 -6.98
CA ALA A 152 22.04 9.79 -8.03
C ALA A 152 23.27 10.61 -7.60
N GLU A 153 23.06 11.79 -7.03
CA GLU A 153 24.15 12.65 -6.53
C GLU A 153 24.92 12.00 -5.38
N ILE A 154 24.23 11.29 -4.49
CA ILE A 154 24.88 10.48 -3.43
C ILE A 154 25.74 9.39 -4.06
N PHE A 155 25.23 8.66 -5.05
CA PHE A 155 25.95 7.58 -5.73
C PHE A 155 27.22 8.09 -6.44
N GLU A 156 27.14 9.23 -7.11
CA GLU A 156 28.29 9.83 -7.80
C GLU A 156 29.38 10.30 -6.82
N ASN A 157 29.01 10.71 -5.60
CA ASN A 157 29.93 11.31 -4.62
C ASN A 157 30.24 10.40 -3.41
N LEU A 158 29.96 9.09 -3.49
CA LEU A 158 30.11 8.15 -2.37
C LEU A 158 31.48 8.23 -1.67
N ASP A 159 32.56 8.29 -2.46
CA ASP A 159 33.94 8.33 -1.94
C ASP A 159 34.24 9.60 -1.15
N THR A 160 33.65 10.73 -1.54
CA THR A 160 33.83 12.03 -0.89
C THR A 160 32.94 12.13 0.34
N ILE A 161 31.68 11.70 0.23
CA ILE A 161 30.71 11.69 1.33
C ILE A 161 31.22 10.84 2.50
N SER A 162 31.82 9.67 2.22
CA SER A 162 32.33 8.79 3.28
C SER A 162 33.44 9.41 4.13
N LYS A 163 34.15 10.42 3.61
CA LYS A 163 35.31 11.06 4.25
C LYS A 163 34.95 12.36 4.97
N GLU A 164 33.87 13.02 4.56
CA GLU A 164 33.48 14.33 5.07
C GLU A 164 32.16 14.27 5.86
N THR A 165 32.26 14.40 7.19
CA THR A 165 31.11 14.36 8.09
C THR A 165 30.06 15.44 7.76
N GLU A 166 30.48 16.61 7.26
CA GLU A 166 29.57 17.69 6.86
C GLU A 166 28.69 17.28 5.67
N MET A 167 29.25 16.57 4.68
CA MET A 167 28.49 16.06 3.54
C MET A 167 27.49 14.97 3.97
N ILE A 168 27.89 14.06 4.87
CA ILE A 168 26.99 13.04 5.43
C ILE A 168 25.77 13.70 6.08
N VAL A 169 25.99 14.75 6.89
CA VAL A 169 24.92 15.49 7.55
C VAL A 169 24.04 16.21 6.53
N TYR A 170 24.63 16.86 5.52
CA TYR A 170 23.89 17.55 4.46
C TYR A 170 22.97 16.61 3.67
N TYR A 171 23.50 15.50 3.16
CA TYR A 171 22.71 14.52 2.39
C TYR A 171 21.69 13.82 3.28
N GLY A 172 22.04 13.52 4.53
CA GLY A 172 21.13 12.93 5.51
C GLY A 172 19.93 13.82 5.82
N ILE A 173 20.17 15.11 6.10
CA ILE A 173 19.10 16.10 6.34
C ILE A 173 18.26 16.29 5.07
N SER A 174 18.90 16.44 3.91
CA SER A 174 18.22 16.62 2.62
C SER A 174 17.30 15.44 2.30
N PHE A 175 17.79 14.21 2.50
CA PHE A 175 17.00 12.99 2.31
C PHE A 175 15.79 12.94 3.25
N LEU A 176 16.00 13.29 4.53
CA LEU A 176 14.94 13.31 5.53
C LEU A 176 13.88 14.36 5.19
N LEU A 177 14.27 15.58 4.83
CA LEU A 177 13.35 16.65 4.44
C LEU A 177 12.53 16.26 3.21
N TRP A 178 13.17 15.74 2.16
CA TRP A 178 12.46 15.29 0.96
C TRP A 178 11.51 14.13 1.23
N THR A 179 11.91 13.19 2.09
CA THR A 179 11.05 12.08 2.51
C THR A 179 9.81 12.58 3.26
N ILE A 180 9.96 13.57 4.15
CA ILE A 180 8.84 14.20 4.85
C ILE A 180 7.91 14.92 3.86
N LEU A 181 8.46 15.70 2.93
CA LEU A 181 7.67 16.40 1.91
C LEU A 181 6.89 15.42 1.03
N LEU A 182 7.53 14.33 0.60
CA LEU A 182 6.87 13.26 -0.16
C LEU A 182 5.74 12.63 0.66
N ALA A 183 5.98 12.32 1.94
CA ALA A 183 4.96 11.74 2.82
C ALA A 183 3.75 12.68 2.97
N ILE A 184 3.98 13.99 3.17
CA ILE A 184 2.93 15.01 3.24
C ILE A 184 2.14 15.06 1.93
N LEU A 185 2.81 15.06 0.78
CA LEU A 185 2.15 15.09 -0.50
C LEU A 185 1.28 13.84 -0.73
N VAL A 186 1.83 12.64 -0.52
CA VAL A 186 1.09 11.38 -0.70
C VAL A 186 -0.10 11.31 0.26
N ALA A 187 0.07 11.74 1.51
CA ALA A 187 -1.03 11.84 2.47
C ALA A 187 -2.11 12.83 2.00
N THR A 188 -1.70 13.99 1.48
CA THR A 188 -2.63 15.00 0.94
C THR A 188 -3.39 14.47 -0.27
N LEU A 189 -2.72 13.82 -1.22
CA LEU A 189 -3.36 13.21 -2.39
C LEU A 189 -4.33 12.10 -1.96
N SER A 190 -3.91 11.23 -1.04
CA SER A 190 -4.75 10.18 -0.48
C SER A 190 -6.00 10.76 0.17
N PHE A 191 -5.85 11.83 0.95
CA PHE A 191 -6.96 12.56 1.56
C PHE A 191 -7.90 13.16 0.50
N LEU A 192 -7.37 13.88 -0.49
CA LEU A 192 -8.13 14.52 -1.56
C LEU A 192 -8.93 13.54 -2.41
N PHE A 193 -8.39 12.34 -2.64
CA PHE A 193 -9.02 11.32 -3.46
C PHE A 193 -9.71 10.20 -2.65
N THR A 194 -9.86 10.36 -1.33
CA THR A 194 -10.43 9.34 -0.42
C THR A 194 -11.72 8.71 -0.96
N PHE A 195 -12.66 9.50 -1.47
CA PHE A 195 -13.97 9.00 -1.91
C PHE A 195 -14.04 8.53 -3.37
N VAL A 196 -12.96 8.68 -4.15
CA VAL A 196 -12.97 8.32 -5.58
C VAL A 196 -13.17 6.82 -5.80
N PRO A 197 -12.46 5.91 -5.09
CA PRO A 197 -12.67 4.47 -5.25
C PRO A 197 -14.13 4.06 -4.98
N TYR A 198 -14.74 4.65 -3.96
CA TYR A 198 -16.13 4.35 -3.58
C TYR A 198 -17.13 4.83 -4.63
N ALA A 199 -16.91 6.01 -5.22
CA ALA A 199 -17.74 6.50 -6.33
C ALA A 199 -17.65 5.60 -7.58
N ILE A 200 -16.46 5.09 -7.89
CA ILE A 200 -16.26 4.20 -9.04
C ILE A 200 -16.93 2.84 -8.80
N VAL A 201 -16.79 2.28 -7.59
CA VAL A 201 -17.22 0.92 -7.30
C VAL A 201 -18.70 0.82 -6.92
N ILE A 202 -19.19 1.70 -6.05
CA ILE A 202 -20.57 1.66 -5.52
C ILE A 202 -21.53 2.28 -6.53
N ASP A 203 -21.24 3.50 -6.97
CA ASP A 203 -22.11 4.24 -7.88
C ASP A 203 -21.86 3.91 -9.35
N GLY A 204 -20.83 3.12 -9.64
CA GLY A 204 -20.53 2.65 -10.99
C GLY A 204 -20.03 3.73 -11.94
N GLU A 205 -19.45 4.81 -11.41
CA GLU A 205 -18.94 5.92 -12.19
C GLU A 205 -17.72 5.53 -13.04
N LYS A 206 -17.57 6.17 -14.20
CA LYS A 206 -16.31 6.12 -14.97
C LYS A 206 -15.22 6.94 -14.24
N THR A 207 -13.94 6.66 -14.48
CA THR A 207 -12.78 7.29 -13.81
C THR A 207 -12.92 8.80 -13.58
N LEU A 208 -13.12 9.59 -14.65
CA LEU A 208 -13.22 11.06 -14.54
C LEU A 208 -14.47 11.52 -13.78
N SER A 209 -15.60 10.83 -13.96
CA SER A 209 -16.84 11.12 -13.23
C SER A 209 -16.69 10.78 -11.74
N GLY A 210 -16.06 9.65 -11.44
CA GLY A 210 -15.72 9.20 -10.09
C GLY A 210 -14.80 10.17 -9.37
N ILE A 211 -13.79 10.71 -10.05
CA ILE A 211 -12.92 11.76 -9.49
C ILE A 211 -13.73 13.01 -9.14
N LYS A 212 -14.55 13.52 -10.07
CA LYS A 212 -15.38 14.71 -9.83
C LYS A 212 -16.35 14.50 -8.67
N LYS A 213 -17.02 13.34 -8.64
CA LYS A 213 -17.98 12.99 -7.59
C LYS A 213 -17.30 12.81 -6.24
N GLY A 214 -16.19 12.08 -6.18
CA GLY A 214 -15.41 11.88 -4.96
C GLY A 214 -14.93 13.21 -4.35
N ILE A 215 -14.40 14.12 -5.17
CA ILE A 215 -14.00 15.46 -4.73
C ILE A 215 -15.21 16.28 -4.26
N LYS A 216 -16.35 16.22 -4.96
CA LYS A 216 -17.59 16.91 -4.56
C LYS A 216 -18.07 16.42 -3.18
N VAL A 217 -18.02 15.11 -2.93
CA VAL A 217 -18.36 14.50 -1.64
C VAL A 217 -17.42 14.96 -0.55
N LEU A 218 -16.11 14.93 -0.80
CA LEU A 218 -15.08 15.37 0.16
C LEU A 218 -15.29 16.83 0.57
N ARG A 219 -15.41 17.74 -0.41
CA ARG A 219 -15.51 19.19 -0.16
C ARG A 219 -16.67 19.56 0.75
N ARG A 220 -17.79 18.85 0.66
CA ARG A 220 -18.97 19.09 1.51
C ARG A 220 -18.86 18.45 2.90
N ASN A 221 -17.92 17.51 3.10
CA ASN A 221 -17.83 16.66 4.29
C ASN A 221 -16.41 16.55 4.86
N ILE A 222 -15.61 17.61 4.73
CA ILE A 222 -14.19 17.62 5.14
C ILE A 222 -14.06 17.21 6.61
N ALA A 223 -14.85 17.81 7.51
CA ALA A 223 -14.77 17.53 8.95
C ALA A 223 -15.02 16.05 9.28
N ASP A 224 -16.09 15.45 8.72
CA ASP A 224 -16.38 14.02 8.94
C ASP A 224 -15.29 13.13 8.33
N THR A 225 -14.71 13.53 7.21
CA THR A 225 -13.62 12.79 6.55
C THR A 225 -12.33 12.83 7.38
N VAL A 226 -11.99 13.97 7.97
CA VAL A 226 -10.83 14.11 8.87
C VAL A 226 -11.01 13.23 10.11
N ILE A 227 -12.18 13.27 10.77
CA ILE A 227 -12.45 12.43 11.93
C ILE A 227 -12.32 10.95 11.56
N MET A 228 -12.87 10.57 10.41
CA MET A 228 -12.79 9.20 9.91
C MET A 228 -11.35 8.77 9.61
N TRP A 229 -10.53 9.64 9.00
CA TRP A 229 -9.10 9.41 8.81
C TRP A 229 -8.37 9.17 10.14
N LEU A 230 -8.64 9.99 11.16
CA LEU A 230 -8.05 9.83 12.50
C LEU A 230 -8.46 8.50 13.13
N LEU A 231 -9.73 8.11 13.03
CA LEU A 231 -10.21 6.84 13.57
C LEU A 231 -9.59 5.63 12.89
N VAL A 232 -9.45 5.66 11.55
CA VAL A 232 -8.79 4.60 10.80
C VAL A 232 -7.30 4.54 11.16
N GLY A 233 -6.65 5.69 11.35
CA GLY A 233 -5.30 5.78 11.89
C GLY A 233 -5.17 5.12 13.26
N LEU A 234 -6.07 5.45 14.20
CA LEU A 234 -6.11 4.85 15.55
C LEU A 234 -6.38 3.34 15.51
N ALA A 235 -7.29 2.87 14.66
CA ALA A 235 -7.54 1.44 14.47
C ALA A 235 -6.31 0.72 13.90
N GLY A 236 -5.60 1.35 12.97
CA GLY A 236 -4.32 0.87 12.45
C GLY A 236 -3.26 0.76 13.54
N MET A 237 -3.11 1.79 14.37
CA MET A 237 -2.18 1.78 15.51
C MET A 237 -2.55 0.69 16.53
N ALA A 238 -3.84 0.53 16.85
CA ALA A 238 -4.31 -0.52 17.75
C ALA A 238 -4.03 -1.93 17.18
N GLY A 239 -4.14 -2.11 15.86
CA GLY A 239 -3.77 -3.36 15.18
C GLY A 239 -2.29 -3.75 15.37
N GLN A 240 -1.40 -2.77 15.65
CA GLN A 240 0.02 -2.99 15.88
C GLN A 240 0.37 -3.34 17.34
N ALA A 241 -0.60 -3.33 18.26
CA ALA A 241 -0.39 -3.68 19.66
C ALA A 241 0.36 -5.01 19.89
N PRO A 242 0.10 -6.11 19.14
CA PRO A 242 0.83 -7.38 19.32
C PRO A 242 2.34 -7.25 19.13
N VAL A 243 2.79 -6.40 18.20
CA VAL A 243 4.22 -6.15 17.97
C VAL A 243 4.86 -5.59 19.23
N HIS A 244 4.24 -4.57 19.82
CA HIS A 244 4.76 -3.91 21.01
C HIS A 244 4.75 -4.81 22.25
N LEU A 245 3.71 -5.64 22.40
CA LEU A 245 3.58 -6.57 23.52
C LEU A 245 4.57 -7.73 23.44
N LEU A 246 4.84 -8.25 22.25
CA LEU A 246 5.70 -9.43 22.06
C LEU A 246 7.17 -9.10 21.81
N LYS A 247 7.50 -7.83 21.50
CA LYS A 247 8.89 -7.37 21.34
C LYS A 247 9.77 -7.66 22.56
N PHE A 248 9.21 -7.72 23.77
CA PHE A 248 9.94 -8.06 24.99
C PHE A 248 10.53 -9.48 24.99
N LEU A 249 10.03 -10.38 24.13
CA LEU A 249 10.56 -11.74 23.96
C LEU A 249 11.74 -11.81 22.95
N GLY A 250 12.34 -10.66 22.62
CA GLY A 250 13.49 -10.57 21.73
C GLY A 250 13.14 -10.68 20.24
N PHE A 251 14.09 -11.18 19.45
CA PHE A 251 13.97 -11.27 17.98
C PHE A 251 12.77 -12.11 17.55
N TRP A 252 12.65 -13.33 18.08
CA TRP A 252 11.52 -14.23 17.78
C TRP A 252 10.17 -13.65 18.20
N GLY A 253 10.13 -12.97 19.35
CA GLY A 253 8.95 -12.23 19.80
C GLY A 253 8.51 -11.14 18.82
N THR A 254 9.46 -10.41 18.26
CA THR A 254 9.20 -9.36 17.26
C THR A 254 8.65 -9.94 15.96
N ILE A 255 9.19 -11.06 15.48
CA ILE A 255 8.69 -11.75 14.29
C ILE A 255 7.25 -12.20 14.52
N ILE A 256 6.99 -12.95 15.60
CA ILE A 256 5.66 -13.47 15.92
C ILE A 256 4.66 -12.32 16.08
N GLY A 257 5.03 -11.27 16.82
CA GLY A 257 4.18 -10.09 17.00
C GLY A 257 3.85 -9.39 15.68
N SER A 258 4.82 -9.28 14.77
CA SER A 258 4.62 -8.70 13.44
C SER A 258 3.69 -9.56 12.59
N THR A 259 3.87 -10.88 12.60
CA THR A 259 2.99 -11.81 11.88
C THR A 259 1.55 -11.72 12.40
N VAL A 260 1.36 -11.71 13.73
CA VAL A 260 0.04 -11.58 14.35
C VAL A 260 -0.60 -10.24 13.99
N ALA A 261 0.16 -9.14 14.02
CA ALA A 261 -0.34 -7.82 13.65
C ALA A 261 -0.78 -7.73 12.18
N VAL A 262 -0.03 -8.36 11.26
CA VAL A 262 -0.43 -8.47 9.85
C VAL A 262 -1.75 -9.24 9.70
N ILE A 263 -1.89 -10.37 10.39
CA ILE A 263 -3.12 -11.19 10.37
C ILE A 263 -4.31 -10.38 10.92
N ILE A 264 -4.15 -9.70 12.06
CA ILE A 264 -5.19 -8.83 12.63
C ILE A 264 -5.52 -7.68 11.67
N GLY A 265 -4.52 -7.11 11.01
CA GLY A 265 -4.69 -6.11 9.96
C GLY A 265 -5.63 -6.58 8.86
N TRP A 266 -5.36 -7.74 8.27
CA TRP A 266 -6.15 -8.29 7.15
C TRP A 266 -7.52 -8.82 7.59
N VAL A 267 -7.61 -9.43 8.77
CA VAL A 267 -8.83 -10.11 9.22
C VAL A 267 -9.81 -9.16 9.90
N VAL A 268 -9.32 -8.14 10.60
CA VAL A 268 -10.13 -7.30 11.50
C VAL A 268 -10.09 -5.84 11.07
N VAL A 269 -8.90 -5.23 11.05
CA VAL A 269 -8.78 -3.77 10.90
C VAL A 269 -9.21 -3.31 9.50
N MET A 270 -8.66 -3.90 8.45
CA MET A 270 -8.96 -3.49 7.08
C MET A 270 -10.44 -3.72 6.69
N PRO A 271 -11.08 -4.86 7.01
CA PRO A 271 -12.50 -5.07 6.72
C PRO A 271 -13.41 -4.07 7.44
N ILE A 272 -13.19 -3.86 8.74
CA ILE A 272 -14.02 -2.95 9.55
C ILE A 272 -13.87 -1.51 9.05
N THR A 273 -12.65 -1.03 8.87
CA THR A 273 -12.37 0.34 8.42
C THR A 273 -12.88 0.58 7.00
N THR A 274 -12.84 -0.43 6.13
CA THR A 274 -13.46 -0.37 4.81
C THR A 274 -14.98 -0.26 4.90
N CYS A 275 -15.63 -1.05 5.76
CA CYS A 275 -17.08 -0.93 5.99
C CYS A 275 -17.45 0.47 6.50
N TRP A 276 -16.66 1.04 7.42
CA TRP A 276 -16.87 2.42 7.88
C TRP A 276 -16.79 3.42 6.73
N TRP A 277 -15.79 3.30 5.83
CA TRP A 277 -15.65 4.19 4.69
C TRP A 277 -16.80 4.05 3.70
N VAL A 278 -17.23 2.82 3.42
CA VAL A 278 -18.38 2.54 2.55
C VAL A 278 -19.64 3.19 3.12
N GLU A 279 -19.92 2.98 4.40
CA GLU A 279 -21.11 3.53 5.05
C GLU A 279 -21.07 5.07 5.10
N LEU A 280 -19.92 5.65 5.44
CA LEU A 280 -19.73 7.10 5.39
C LEU A 280 -19.98 7.63 3.98
N TYR A 281 -19.41 6.99 2.96
CA TYR A 281 -19.62 7.40 1.57
C TYR A 281 -21.10 7.35 1.19
N LYS A 282 -21.81 6.25 1.45
CA LYS A 282 -23.24 6.09 1.13
C LYS A 282 -24.10 7.16 1.78
N TRP A 283 -23.81 7.48 3.04
CA TRP A 283 -24.56 8.51 3.74
C TRP A 283 -24.32 9.89 3.13
N LYS A 284 -23.05 10.21 2.83
CA LYS A 284 -22.67 11.52 2.30
C LYS A 284 -23.04 11.72 0.83
N SER A 285 -22.94 10.68 0.00
CA SER A 285 -23.27 10.78 -1.42
C SER A 285 -24.74 11.07 -1.68
N LYS A 286 -25.64 10.57 -0.82
CA LYS A 286 -27.10 10.84 -0.90
C LYS A 286 -27.49 12.28 -0.56
N THR A 287 -26.62 13.02 0.12
CA THR A 287 -26.88 14.41 0.54
C THR A 287 -26.41 15.45 -0.49
N ILE A 288 -26.09 15.03 -1.72
CA ILE A 288 -25.34 15.83 -2.70
C ILE A 288 -26.13 16.18 -3.95
#